data_AF-A0AA42ZKE0-F1
#
_entry.id   AF-A0AA42ZKE0-F1
#
_cell.length_a   1.000
_cell.length_b   1.000
_cell.length_c   1.000
_cell.angle_alpha   90.00
_cell.angle_beta   90.00
_cell.angle_gamma   90.00
#
_symmetry.space_group_name_H-M   'P 1'
#
loop_
_entity.id
_entity.type
_entity.pdbx_description
1 polymer ?
#
loop_
_entity_poly.entity_id
_entity_poly.type
_entity_poly.pdbx_seq_one_letter_code
_entity_poly.pdbx_strand_id
1 'polypeptide(L)'
;MIRPCRVILVAIALLALTLACSGEQTEVDTATVDHLAEAYATVGIDRAAPPRLFVGQDLYEYINGGAELYHLYGFQEVATADYKKGATEMVVDLYRFDSPLNAFGLYSMLRPDEADLTRLGVEGFLAPSKIEFVKGDLLVRVIGYDDSDETGLALINLADEINKQLPGATKLPTAFESFPSAEVVDGSAKYFTEAYLGQSFLTSVYCRDYQMDSSVVTLFLCQADGGAKLLEWSHRAEEAGKLVDAPADLTFDDGKAIGINDSYYGQIVAGIKGGQMVGMVGFSVEHQAFLDDWLDAIQ
;
A
#
# COMPACT_ATOMS: atom_id res chain seq x y z
N MET A 1 -49.60 75.44 5.24
CA MET A 1 -50.06 74.10 5.67
C MET A 1 -49.53 73.07 4.67
N ILE A 2 -48.70 72.12 5.14
CA ILE A 2 -48.46 70.77 4.54
C ILE A 2 -47.94 70.75 3.08
N ARG A 3 -46.81 70.17 2.63
CA ARG A 3 -45.73 69.29 3.10
C ARG A 3 -44.61 69.36 2.01
N PRO A 4 -43.39 68.85 2.26
CA PRO A 4 -42.20 69.14 1.46
C PRO A 4 -42.07 68.26 0.20
N CYS A 5 -41.50 68.83 -0.87
CA CYS A 5 -41.20 68.14 -2.12
C CYS A 5 -39.76 67.61 -2.08
N ARG A 6 -39.63 66.28 -2.19
CA ARG A 6 -38.38 65.53 -2.14
C ARG A 6 -37.55 65.76 -3.40
N VAL A 7 -36.31 66.22 -3.23
CA VAL A 7 -35.27 66.19 -4.27
C VAL A 7 -34.59 64.83 -4.21
N ILE A 8 -34.61 64.12 -5.34
CA ILE A 8 -34.02 62.80 -5.54
C ILE A 8 -32.51 62.99 -5.72
N LEU A 9 -31.70 62.46 -4.80
CA LEU A 9 -30.25 62.32 -4.95
C LEU A 9 -29.94 60.86 -5.30
N VAL A 10 -29.36 60.66 -6.48
CA VAL A 10 -28.90 59.36 -6.97
C VAL A 10 -27.56 59.04 -6.29
N ALA A 11 -27.54 57.99 -5.47
CA ALA A 11 -26.32 57.44 -4.88
C ALA A 11 -25.91 56.19 -5.67
N ILE A 12 -24.77 56.27 -6.35
CA ILE A 12 -24.14 55.15 -7.07
C ILE A 12 -23.42 54.28 -6.04
N ALA A 13 -23.91 53.06 -5.83
CA ALA A 13 -23.24 52.06 -5.00
C ALA A 13 -22.18 51.33 -5.85
N LEU A 14 -20.90 51.58 -5.57
CA LEU A 14 -19.80 50.73 -6.03
C LEU A 14 -19.80 49.46 -5.19
N LEU A 15 -20.23 48.35 -5.79
CA LEU A 15 -20.16 47.02 -5.20
C LEU A 15 -18.78 46.43 -5.51
N ALA A 16 -17.85 46.50 -4.56
CA ALA A 16 -16.58 45.79 -4.65
C ALA A 16 -16.82 44.30 -4.34
N LEU A 17 -16.86 43.46 -5.36
CA LEU A 17 -16.80 42.00 -5.19
C LEU A 17 -15.37 41.62 -4.80
N THR A 18 -15.12 41.44 -3.52
CA THR A 18 -13.97 40.67 -3.04
C THR A 18 -14.29 39.20 -3.25
N LEU A 19 -13.77 38.62 -4.34
CA LEU A 19 -13.60 37.18 -4.48
C LEU A 19 -12.61 36.74 -3.39
N ALA A 20 -13.14 36.40 -2.22
CA ALA A 20 -12.41 35.62 -1.24
C ALA A 20 -12.25 34.22 -1.85
N CYS A 21 -11.09 33.95 -2.45
CA CYS A 21 -10.63 32.59 -2.63
C CYS A 21 -10.48 31.99 -1.23
N SER A 22 -11.51 31.31 -0.74
CA SER A 22 -11.32 30.32 0.31
C SER A 22 -10.54 29.18 -0.31
N GLY A 23 -9.21 29.31 -0.32
CA GLY A 23 -8.40 28.10 -0.24
C GLY A 23 -8.80 27.45 1.07
N GLU A 24 -9.48 26.31 0.99
CA GLU A 24 -9.48 25.35 2.09
C GLU A 24 -8.01 25.07 2.38
N GLN A 25 -7.47 25.74 3.40
CA GLN A 25 -6.30 25.26 4.09
C GLN A 25 -6.79 24.02 4.82
N THR A 26 -6.56 22.86 4.23
CA THR A 26 -6.57 21.60 4.97
C THR A 26 -5.59 21.80 6.12
N GLU A 27 -6.11 21.95 7.35
CA GLU A 27 -5.31 21.77 8.55
C GLU A 27 -4.67 20.39 8.42
N VAL A 28 -3.36 20.36 8.19
CA VAL A 28 -2.58 19.14 8.31
C VAL A 28 -2.63 18.78 9.78
N ASP A 29 -3.53 17.88 10.13
CA ASP A 29 -3.64 17.29 11.46
C ASP A 29 -2.31 16.63 11.77
N THR A 30 -1.51 17.25 12.65
CA THR A 30 -0.15 16.84 13.06
C THR A 30 -0.16 15.58 13.95
N ALA A 31 -1.22 14.76 13.87
CA ALA A 31 -1.49 13.63 14.74
C ALA A 31 -0.39 12.55 14.72
N THR A 32 0.37 12.40 13.63
CA THR A 32 1.39 11.33 13.54
C THR A 32 2.54 11.56 14.52
N VAL A 33 2.87 12.83 14.84
CA VAL A 33 3.92 13.17 15.81
C VAL A 33 3.54 12.73 17.23
N ASP A 34 2.24 12.73 17.56
CA ASP A 34 1.75 12.34 18.89
C ASP A 34 1.97 10.86 19.20
N HIS A 35 2.22 10.04 18.16
CA HIS A 35 2.59 8.64 18.30
C HIS A 35 4.08 8.40 18.60
N LEU A 36 4.91 9.45 18.58
CA LEU A 36 6.31 9.40 18.99
C LEU A 36 6.45 9.84 20.44
N ALA A 37 6.27 8.92 21.39
CA ALA A 37 6.36 9.23 22.82
C ALA A 37 7.74 9.80 23.20
N GLU A 38 7.77 10.70 24.20
CA GLU A 38 9.03 11.21 24.79
C GLU A 38 9.85 10.11 25.47
N ALA A 39 9.19 9.12 26.06
CA ALA A 39 9.84 8.01 26.74
C ALA A 39 8.99 6.74 26.69
N TYR A 40 9.63 5.61 26.46
CA TYR A 40 9.10 4.25 26.63
C TYR A 40 9.67 3.66 27.92
N ALA A 41 9.13 4.10 29.05
CA ALA A 41 9.68 3.83 30.39
C ALA A 41 9.78 2.33 30.73
N THR A 42 8.90 1.49 30.18
CA THR A 42 8.88 0.02 30.34
C THR A 42 10.16 -0.65 29.82
N VAL A 43 10.81 -0.04 28.82
CA VAL A 43 11.99 -0.58 28.13
C VAL A 43 13.23 0.30 28.27
N GLY A 44 13.11 1.43 28.98
CA GLY A 44 14.20 2.36 29.28
C GLY A 44 14.74 3.07 28.03
N ILE A 45 13.85 3.48 27.14
CA ILE A 45 14.20 4.16 25.88
C ILE A 45 13.61 5.56 25.90
N ASP A 46 14.44 6.57 25.68
CA ASP A 46 14.05 7.98 25.70
C ASP A 46 14.29 8.63 24.34
N ARG A 47 13.43 9.57 23.97
CA ARG A 47 13.59 10.39 22.77
C ARG A 47 14.71 11.42 22.99
N ALA A 48 15.68 11.47 22.09
CA ALA A 48 16.88 12.30 22.22
C ALA A 48 16.69 13.76 21.76
N ALA A 49 15.71 14.02 20.91
CA ALA A 49 15.42 15.34 20.35
C ALA A 49 13.92 15.50 20.04
N PRO A 50 13.42 16.74 19.86
CA PRO A 50 12.08 16.95 19.34
C PRO A 50 11.90 16.23 17.99
N PRO A 51 10.71 15.67 17.73
CA PRO A 51 10.42 14.96 16.49
C PRO A 51 10.39 15.95 15.32
N ARG A 52 10.70 15.46 14.13
CA ARG A 52 10.62 16.20 12.87
C ARG A 52 9.43 15.67 12.08
N LEU A 53 8.77 16.54 11.31
CA LEU A 53 7.65 16.20 10.46
C LEU A 53 7.94 16.69 9.04
N PHE A 54 7.74 15.81 8.06
CA PHE A 54 7.84 16.14 6.63
C PHE A 54 6.51 15.79 5.97
N VAL A 55 5.88 16.74 5.29
CA VAL A 55 4.53 16.61 4.74
C VAL A 55 4.59 16.67 3.22
N GLY A 56 3.86 15.77 2.55
CA GLY A 56 3.77 15.74 1.09
C GLY A 56 5.14 15.76 0.43
N GLN A 57 5.41 16.79 -0.37
CA GLN A 57 6.65 16.89 -1.16
C GLN A 57 7.91 17.11 -0.31
N ASP A 58 7.79 17.50 0.95
CA ASP A 58 8.95 17.66 1.85
C ASP A 58 9.63 16.32 2.14
N LEU A 59 8.97 15.20 1.81
CA LEU A 59 9.57 13.87 1.87
C LEU A 59 10.85 13.74 1.03
N TYR A 60 10.96 14.47 -0.10
CA TYR A 60 12.17 14.45 -0.93
C TYR A 60 13.39 15.04 -0.20
N GLU A 61 13.17 15.96 0.74
CA GLU A 61 14.23 16.51 1.58
C GLU A 61 14.73 15.46 2.60
N TYR A 62 13.83 14.55 3.02
CA TYR A 62 14.14 13.52 4.00
C TYR A 62 14.74 12.25 3.37
N ILE A 63 14.11 11.71 2.31
CA ILE A 63 14.54 10.47 1.64
C ILE A 63 14.93 10.75 0.17
N ASN A 64 16.21 11.03 -0.02
CA ASN A 64 16.82 11.44 -1.29
C ASN A 64 16.57 10.44 -2.46
N GLY A 65 15.53 10.70 -3.26
CA GLY A 65 15.17 9.92 -4.45
C GLY A 65 14.29 8.69 -4.20
N GLY A 66 13.99 8.36 -2.94
CA GLY A 66 13.11 7.25 -2.58
C GLY A 66 11.63 7.61 -2.51
N ALA A 67 11.29 8.90 -2.52
CA ALA A 67 9.95 9.41 -2.24
C ALA A 67 8.90 9.08 -3.32
N GLU A 68 9.31 8.84 -4.57
CA GLU A 68 8.38 8.54 -5.68
C GLU A 68 7.49 7.33 -5.37
N LEU A 69 8.09 6.25 -4.86
CA LEU A 69 7.34 5.05 -4.48
C LEU A 69 6.37 5.33 -3.33
N TYR A 70 6.72 6.18 -2.38
CA TYR A 70 5.84 6.54 -1.25
C TYR A 70 4.65 7.35 -1.75
N HIS A 71 4.89 8.32 -2.64
CA HIS A 71 3.83 9.11 -3.26
C HIS A 71 2.90 8.28 -4.14
N LEU A 72 3.43 7.27 -4.83
CA LEU A 72 2.64 6.31 -5.59
C LEU A 72 1.58 5.63 -4.71
N TYR A 73 1.96 5.30 -3.48
CA TYR A 73 1.06 4.75 -2.46
C TYR A 73 0.37 5.83 -1.61
N GLY A 74 0.19 7.06 -2.10
CA GLY A 74 -0.65 8.05 -1.40
C GLY A 74 -0.07 8.60 -0.09
N PHE A 75 1.26 8.69 0.01
CA PHE A 75 1.96 9.30 1.14
C PHE A 75 1.40 10.67 1.53
N GLN A 76 1.19 10.86 2.83
CA GLN A 76 0.71 12.11 3.43
C GLN A 76 1.82 12.84 4.18
N GLU A 77 2.45 12.16 5.14
CA GLU A 77 3.51 12.73 5.98
C GLU A 77 4.37 11.65 6.64
N VAL A 78 5.56 12.02 7.10
CA VAL A 78 6.39 11.19 7.98
C VAL A 78 6.79 11.97 9.23
N ALA A 79 6.47 11.41 10.38
CA ALA A 79 7.03 11.86 11.65
C ALA A 79 8.27 11.01 11.97
N THR A 80 9.38 11.65 12.31
CA THR A 80 10.64 10.96 12.64
C THR A 80 11.24 11.47 13.95
N ALA A 81 11.81 10.57 14.75
CA ALA A 81 12.48 10.92 15.99
C ALA A 81 13.68 10.03 16.29
N ASP A 82 14.70 10.63 16.89
CA ASP A 82 15.90 9.96 17.37
C ASP A 82 15.66 9.48 18.82
N TYR A 83 15.96 8.22 19.11
CA TYR A 83 15.78 7.55 20.41
C TYR A 83 17.11 6.98 20.91
N LYS A 84 17.24 6.82 22.24
CA LYS A 84 18.43 6.23 22.86
C LYS A 84 18.09 5.24 23.97
N LYS A 85 18.95 4.22 24.08
CA LYS A 85 19.04 3.30 25.22
C LYS A 85 20.50 3.16 25.61
N GLY A 86 20.93 3.87 26.67
CA GLY A 86 22.35 3.92 27.01
C GLY A 86 23.18 4.51 25.87
N ALA A 87 24.06 3.70 25.27
CA ALA A 87 24.88 4.10 24.13
C ALA A 87 24.24 3.77 22.77
N THR A 88 23.20 2.94 22.74
CA THR A 88 22.49 2.58 21.50
C THR A 88 21.62 3.73 21.04
N GLU A 89 21.83 4.18 19.82
CA GLU A 89 21.01 5.19 19.15
C GLU A 89 20.11 4.52 18.11
N MET A 90 18.88 4.99 18.00
CA MET A 90 17.87 4.49 17.07
C MET A 90 17.13 5.65 16.41
N VAL A 91 16.61 5.43 15.21
CA VAL A 91 15.71 6.36 14.51
C VAL A 91 14.38 5.65 14.28
N VAL A 92 13.29 6.30 14.63
CA VAL A 92 11.93 5.83 14.33
C VAL A 92 11.32 6.75 13.29
N ASP A 93 10.81 6.16 12.22
CA ASP A 93 9.95 6.83 11.24
C ASP A 93 8.54 6.24 11.28
N LEU A 94 7.54 7.11 11.28
CA LEU A 94 6.12 6.79 11.12
C LEU A 94 5.63 7.45 9.84
N TYR A 95 5.58 6.70 8.74
CA TYR A 95 5.06 7.17 7.45
C TYR A 95 3.55 6.94 7.41
N ARG A 96 2.77 8.01 7.25
CA ARG A 96 1.30 7.97 7.11
C ARG A 96 0.88 8.03 5.65
N PHE A 97 -0.08 7.19 5.29
CA PHE A 97 -0.68 7.11 3.96
C PHE A 97 -2.17 7.49 4.01
N ASP A 98 -2.77 7.74 2.85
CA ASP A 98 -4.19 8.06 2.73
C ASP A 98 -5.14 6.90 3.11
N SER A 99 -4.61 5.67 3.21
CA SER A 99 -5.39 4.49 3.54
C SER A 99 -4.53 3.36 4.11
N PRO A 100 -5.11 2.46 4.95
CA PRO A 100 -4.43 1.26 5.41
C PRO A 100 -3.97 0.32 4.29
N LEU A 101 -4.74 0.26 3.20
CA LEU A 101 -4.40 -0.57 2.05
C LEU A 101 -3.12 -0.08 1.37
N ASN A 102 -2.97 1.24 1.21
CA ASN A 102 -1.79 1.80 0.59
C ASN A 102 -0.55 1.68 1.48
N ALA A 103 -0.69 1.85 2.80
CA ALA A 103 0.38 1.57 3.75
C ALA A 103 0.85 0.11 3.65
N PHE A 104 -0.08 -0.85 3.59
CA PHE A 104 0.24 -2.26 3.37
C PHE A 104 0.87 -2.51 2.00
N GLY A 105 0.36 -1.85 0.96
CA GLY A 105 0.90 -1.92 -0.39
C GLY A 105 2.37 -1.56 -0.45
N LEU A 106 2.74 -0.38 0.06
CA LEU A 106 4.13 0.04 0.11
C LEU A 106 4.97 -0.93 0.95
N TYR A 107 4.50 -1.31 2.14
CA TYR A 107 5.17 -2.29 2.99
C TYR A 107 5.51 -3.57 2.21
N SER A 108 4.54 -4.11 1.45
CA SER A 108 4.71 -5.33 0.67
C SER A 108 5.72 -5.21 -0.47
N MET A 109 5.99 -3.99 -0.95
CA MET A 109 7.04 -3.71 -1.95
C MET A 109 8.44 -3.57 -1.31
N LEU A 110 8.50 -3.11 -0.05
CA LEU A 110 9.75 -2.93 0.69
C LEU A 110 10.23 -4.22 1.38
N ARG A 111 9.32 -5.16 1.62
CA ARG A 111 9.60 -6.46 2.21
C ARG A 111 10.47 -7.31 1.28
N PRO A 112 11.63 -7.80 1.73
CA PRO A 112 12.43 -8.77 0.97
C PRO A 112 11.65 -10.07 0.71
N ASP A 113 11.92 -10.77 -0.39
CA ASP A 113 11.19 -12.00 -0.73
C ASP A 113 11.41 -13.12 0.31
N GLU A 114 12.61 -13.22 0.90
CA GLU A 114 12.94 -14.17 1.98
C GLU A 114 13.08 -13.45 3.34
N ALA A 115 12.08 -12.63 3.69
CA ALA A 115 12.09 -11.84 4.91
C ALA A 115 11.90 -12.68 6.18
N ASP A 116 12.62 -12.34 7.26
CA ASP A 116 12.31 -12.83 8.62
C ASP A 116 11.10 -12.07 9.17
N LEU A 117 9.92 -12.70 9.12
CA LEU A 117 8.65 -12.05 9.42
C LEU A 117 8.38 -11.93 10.92
N THR A 118 7.77 -10.81 11.31
CA THR A 118 7.24 -10.57 12.65
C THR A 118 5.75 -10.23 12.62
N ARG A 119 5.08 -10.46 13.76
CA ARG A 119 3.64 -10.23 13.93
C ARG A 119 3.34 -8.83 14.51
N LEU A 120 4.19 -7.85 14.22
CA LEU A 120 3.91 -6.45 14.55
C LEU A 120 2.91 -5.89 13.54
N GLY A 121 1.86 -5.23 14.04
CA GLY A 121 0.79 -4.71 13.21
C GLY A 121 0.06 -5.81 12.41
N VAL A 122 -0.11 -5.57 11.11
CA VAL A 122 -0.60 -6.55 10.14
C VAL A 122 0.50 -7.55 9.79
N GLU A 123 1.68 -7.04 9.48
CA GLU A 123 2.89 -7.81 9.18
C GLU A 123 4.10 -6.89 9.35
N GLY A 124 5.25 -7.47 9.69
CA GLY A 124 6.54 -6.79 9.71
C GLY A 124 7.65 -7.73 9.32
N PHE A 125 8.85 -7.19 9.09
CA PHE A 125 10.05 -7.97 8.92
C PHE A 125 11.23 -7.40 9.71
N LEU A 126 12.16 -8.29 10.05
CA LEU A 126 13.45 -7.98 10.63
C LEU A 126 14.51 -7.98 9.53
N ALA A 127 15.45 -7.06 9.64
CA ALA A 127 16.67 -7.01 8.85
C ALA A 127 17.84 -6.56 9.76
N PRO A 128 19.11 -6.72 9.34
CA PRO A 128 20.24 -6.19 10.10
C PRO A 128 20.01 -4.71 10.43
N SER A 129 20.07 -4.39 11.72
CA SER A 129 19.87 -3.03 12.26
C SER A 129 18.51 -2.38 11.94
N LYS A 130 17.48 -3.14 11.53
CA LYS A 130 16.19 -2.57 11.13
C LYS A 130 15.01 -3.48 11.43
N ILE A 131 13.92 -2.90 11.92
CA ILE A 131 12.60 -3.53 11.96
C ILE A 131 11.63 -2.62 11.19
N GLU A 132 10.83 -3.21 10.32
CA GLU A 132 9.85 -2.47 9.53
C GLU A 132 8.51 -3.22 9.53
N PHE A 133 7.43 -2.55 9.87
CA PHE A 133 6.11 -3.16 9.98
C PHE A 133 5.00 -2.17 9.63
N VAL A 134 3.81 -2.67 9.31
CA VAL A 134 2.66 -1.85 8.96
C VAL A 134 1.50 -2.09 9.90
N LYS A 135 0.86 -1.01 10.37
CA LYS A 135 -0.35 -1.06 11.20
C LYS A 135 -1.28 0.11 10.89
N GLY A 136 -2.54 -0.19 10.58
CA GLY A 136 -3.46 0.84 10.09
C GLY A 136 -2.91 1.48 8.81
N ASP A 137 -2.94 2.80 8.76
CA ASP A 137 -2.40 3.66 7.69
C ASP A 137 -0.93 4.06 7.90
N LEU A 138 -0.23 3.42 8.85
CA LEU A 138 1.16 3.72 9.18
C LEU A 138 2.11 2.59 8.77
N LEU A 139 3.15 2.93 8.02
CA LEU A 139 4.37 2.15 7.92
C LEU A 139 5.36 2.66 8.97
N VAL A 140 5.80 1.75 9.84
CA VAL A 140 6.73 2.01 10.93
C VAL A 140 8.09 1.45 10.56
N ARG A 141 9.12 2.27 10.67
CA ARG A 141 10.51 1.84 10.52
C ARG A 141 11.31 2.22 11.77
N VAL A 142 11.99 1.24 12.35
CA VAL A 142 12.91 1.43 13.47
C VAL A 142 14.30 1.00 13.01
N ILE A 143 15.26 1.92 13.00
CA ILE A 143 16.63 1.71 12.53
C ILE A 143 17.62 1.91 13.68
N GLY A 144 18.62 1.05 13.78
CA GLY A 144 19.80 1.23 14.60
C GLY A 144 21.04 1.55 13.75
N TYR A 145 22.11 2.06 14.37
CA TYR A 145 23.34 2.43 13.67
C TYR A 145 24.39 1.30 13.57
N ASP A 146 24.15 0.17 14.24
CA ASP A 146 24.95 -1.06 14.16
C ASP A 146 24.06 -2.31 14.25
N ASP A 147 24.63 -3.49 14.00
CA ASP A 147 23.94 -4.78 13.96
C ASP A 147 24.24 -5.66 15.19
N SER A 148 24.66 -5.05 16.31
CA SER A 148 24.94 -5.78 17.55
C SER A 148 23.67 -6.38 18.18
N ASP A 149 23.83 -7.44 18.98
CA ASP A 149 22.73 -8.05 19.75
C ASP A 149 22.02 -7.05 20.68
N GLU A 150 22.79 -6.09 21.24
CA GLU A 150 22.25 -5.01 22.09
C GLU A 150 21.31 -4.10 21.28
N THR A 151 21.75 -3.67 20.09
CA THR A 151 20.93 -2.87 19.18
C THR A 151 19.71 -3.66 18.71
N GLY A 152 19.88 -4.92 18.29
CA GLY A 152 18.76 -5.78 17.89
C GLY A 152 17.69 -5.90 18.98
N LEU A 153 18.09 -6.12 20.23
CA LEU A 153 17.16 -6.18 21.36
C LEU A 153 16.50 -4.83 21.63
N ALA A 154 17.21 -3.71 21.48
CA ALA A 154 16.64 -2.37 21.63
C ALA A 154 15.57 -2.09 20.56
N LEU A 155 15.84 -2.46 19.29
CA LEU A 155 14.89 -2.32 18.18
C LEU A 155 13.61 -3.13 18.41
N ILE A 156 13.74 -4.41 18.80
CA ILE A 156 12.58 -5.28 19.09
C ILE A 156 11.70 -4.67 20.18
N ASN A 157 12.32 -4.25 21.29
CA ASN A 157 11.60 -3.66 22.42
C ASN A 157 10.90 -2.35 22.03
N LEU A 158 11.58 -1.47 21.28
CA LEU A 158 11.01 -0.20 20.84
C LEU A 158 9.85 -0.41 19.85
N ALA A 159 10.03 -1.30 18.87
CA ALA A 159 9.00 -1.62 17.88
C ALA A 159 7.74 -2.23 18.53
N ASP A 160 7.90 -3.09 19.54
CA ASP A 160 6.78 -3.67 20.29
C ASP A 160 6.00 -2.62 21.11
N GLU A 161 6.70 -1.69 21.77
CA GLU A 161 6.04 -0.60 22.50
C GLU A 161 5.31 0.36 21.57
N ILE A 162 5.90 0.72 20.43
CA ILE A 162 5.22 1.51 19.38
C ILE A 162 3.98 0.76 18.90
N ASN A 163 4.12 -0.51 18.54
CA ASN A 163 3.01 -1.34 18.04
C ASN A 163 1.84 -1.40 19.03
N LYS A 164 2.08 -1.43 20.34
CA LYS A 164 0.99 -1.40 21.36
C LYS A 164 0.22 -0.08 21.38
N GLN A 165 0.89 1.04 21.09
CA GLN A 165 0.31 2.37 21.16
C GLN A 165 -0.42 2.79 19.89
N LEU A 166 0.04 2.31 18.73
CA LEU A 166 -0.55 2.67 17.44
C LEU A 166 -1.98 2.11 17.29
N PRO A 167 -2.94 2.89 16.78
CA PRO A 167 -4.25 2.37 16.40
C PRO A 167 -4.17 1.54 15.11
N GLY A 168 -5.30 0.95 14.70
CA GLY A 168 -5.43 0.29 13.40
C GLY A 168 -5.52 -1.23 13.45
N ALA A 169 -5.90 -1.80 12.31
CA ALA A 169 -6.08 -3.24 12.15
C ALA A 169 -4.75 -3.99 12.16
N THR A 170 -4.80 -5.24 12.60
CA THR A 170 -3.67 -6.19 12.64
C THR A 170 -3.91 -7.40 11.74
N LYS A 171 -4.85 -7.28 10.80
CA LYS A 171 -5.20 -8.32 9.83
C LYS A 171 -4.92 -7.80 8.43
N LEU A 172 -4.58 -8.71 7.53
CA LEU A 172 -4.45 -8.40 6.11
C LEU A 172 -5.75 -7.77 5.57
N PRO A 173 -5.66 -6.93 4.51
CA PRO A 173 -6.81 -6.45 3.79
C PRO A 173 -7.77 -7.59 3.40
N THR A 174 -9.09 -7.36 3.54
CA THR A 174 -10.12 -8.40 3.36
C THR A 174 -10.12 -9.04 1.97
N ALA A 175 -9.63 -8.34 0.94
CA ALA A 175 -9.47 -8.92 -0.39
C ALA A 175 -8.56 -10.16 -0.40
N PHE A 176 -7.62 -10.29 0.54
CA PHE A 176 -6.80 -11.48 0.69
C PHE A 176 -7.55 -12.69 1.28
N GLU A 177 -8.75 -12.51 1.83
CA GLU A 177 -9.59 -13.62 2.31
C GLU A 177 -10.19 -14.43 1.14
N SER A 178 -10.28 -13.83 -0.05
CA SER A 178 -10.71 -14.52 -1.27
C SER A 178 -9.64 -15.42 -1.87
N PHE A 179 -8.39 -15.34 -1.40
CA PHE A 179 -7.28 -16.16 -1.90
C PHE A 179 -7.21 -17.50 -1.15
N PRO A 180 -6.77 -18.60 -1.81
CA PRO A 180 -6.57 -19.87 -1.14
C PRO A 180 -5.56 -19.73 0.01
N SER A 181 -5.82 -20.42 1.12
CA SER A 181 -4.90 -20.44 2.28
C SER A 181 -3.91 -21.60 2.27
N ALA A 182 -4.19 -22.65 1.49
CA ALA A 182 -3.28 -23.78 1.31
C ALA A 182 -2.18 -23.44 0.29
N GLU A 183 -1.01 -24.06 0.44
CA GLU A 183 0.15 -23.92 -0.47
C GLU A 183 0.69 -22.50 -0.64
N VAL A 184 0.26 -21.56 0.20
CA VAL A 184 0.67 -20.16 0.09
C VAL A 184 2.10 -19.99 0.57
N VAL A 185 2.88 -19.20 -0.17
CA VAL A 185 4.21 -18.78 0.27
C VAL A 185 4.04 -17.69 1.32
N ASP A 186 4.60 -17.90 2.51
CA ASP A 186 4.57 -16.93 3.60
C ASP A 186 5.23 -15.61 3.16
N GLY A 187 4.63 -14.46 3.51
CA GLY A 187 5.17 -13.16 3.11
C GLY A 187 5.11 -12.88 1.61
N SER A 188 4.24 -13.55 0.84
CA SER A 188 4.05 -13.27 -0.59
C SER A 188 2.91 -12.31 -0.92
N ALA A 189 2.07 -11.96 0.07
CA ALA A 189 0.93 -11.06 -0.17
C ALA A 189 1.41 -9.66 -0.56
N LYS A 190 1.05 -9.23 -1.77
CA LYS A 190 1.44 -7.94 -2.35
C LYS A 190 0.20 -7.18 -2.85
N TYR A 191 0.24 -5.85 -2.73
CA TYR A 191 -0.76 -4.95 -3.32
C TYR A 191 -0.10 -3.90 -4.20
N PHE A 192 -0.51 -3.84 -5.45
CA PHE A 192 -0.09 -2.87 -6.45
C PHE A 192 -1.20 -1.85 -6.66
N THR A 193 -0.92 -0.58 -6.35
CA THR A 193 -1.87 0.50 -6.64
C THR A 193 -1.99 0.71 -8.15
N GLU A 194 -0.90 0.56 -8.90
CA GLU A 194 -0.85 0.61 -10.37
C GLU A 194 0.28 -0.23 -10.95
N ALA A 195 0.27 -0.35 -12.29
CA ALA A 195 1.36 -0.91 -13.08
C ALA A 195 1.73 -2.38 -12.77
N TYR A 196 0.78 -3.21 -12.32
CA TYR A 196 1.03 -4.64 -12.13
C TYR A 196 1.54 -5.28 -13.44
N LEU A 197 2.61 -6.06 -13.36
CA LEU A 197 3.30 -6.66 -14.53
C LEU A 197 3.73 -5.63 -15.60
N GLY A 198 3.98 -4.38 -15.21
CA GLY A 198 4.34 -3.28 -16.11
C GLY A 198 3.16 -2.72 -16.92
N GLN A 199 1.92 -3.12 -16.61
CA GLN A 199 0.73 -2.68 -17.32
C GLN A 199 0.03 -1.55 -16.56
N SER A 200 0.16 -0.32 -17.04
CA SER A 200 -0.36 0.87 -16.34
C SER A 200 -1.88 0.85 -16.04
N PHE A 201 -2.67 0.10 -16.81
CA PHE A 201 -4.12 -0.05 -16.59
C PHE A 201 -4.46 -1.13 -15.54
N LEU A 202 -3.51 -2.00 -15.17
CA LEU A 202 -3.68 -2.98 -14.10
C LEU A 202 -3.45 -2.33 -12.74
N THR A 203 -4.49 -1.64 -12.29
CA THR A 203 -4.54 -0.92 -11.02
C THR A 203 -5.28 -1.71 -9.94
N SER A 204 -4.97 -1.41 -8.68
CA SER A 204 -5.57 -2.03 -7.49
C SER A 204 -5.51 -3.56 -7.51
N VAL A 205 -4.33 -4.10 -7.80
CA VAL A 205 -4.11 -5.54 -7.92
C VAL A 205 -3.60 -6.11 -6.60
N TYR A 206 -4.29 -7.13 -6.12
CA TYR A 206 -3.85 -7.99 -5.03
C TYR A 206 -3.23 -9.24 -5.64
N CYS A 207 -2.11 -9.73 -5.09
CA CYS A 207 -1.55 -11.00 -5.51
C CYS A 207 -0.88 -11.75 -4.36
N ARG A 208 -0.76 -13.08 -4.51
CA ARG A 208 -0.05 -13.98 -3.60
C ARG A 208 0.63 -15.08 -4.40
N ASP A 209 1.76 -15.53 -3.90
CA ASP A 209 2.53 -16.61 -4.50
C ASP A 209 2.19 -17.93 -3.82
N TYR A 210 2.18 -18.99 -4.61
CA TYR A 210 1.85 -20.34 -4.19
C TYR A 210 2.93 -21.31 -4.63
N GLN A 211 3.42 -22.11 -3.68
CA GLN A 211 4.39 -23.15 -3.96
C GLN A 211 3.66 -24.36 -4.51
N MET A 212 3.90 -24.68 -5.77
CA MET A 212 3.48 -25.93 -6.39
C MET A 212 4.67 -26.91 -6.35
N ASP A 213 4.44 -28.20 -6.63
CA ASP A 213 5.43 -29.28 -6.49
C ASP A 213 6.85 -28.93 -7.01
N SER A 214 6.95 -28.24 -8.15
CA SER A 214 8.24 -27.84 -8.73
C SER A 214 8.29 -26.42 -9.28
N SER A 215 7.26 -25.60 -9.01
CA SER A 215 7.13 -24.25 -9.56
C SER A 215 6.48 -23.31 -8.55
N VAL A 216 6.62 -22.01 -8.76
CA VAL A 216 5.86 -20.99 -8.04
C VAL A 216 4.90 -20.33 -9.02
N VAL A 217 3.64 -20.23 -8.64
CA VAL A 217 2.62 -19.50 -9.40
C VAL A 217 2.12 -18.33 -8.58
N THR A 218 1.72 -17.26 -9.25
CA THR A 218 1.14 -16.08 -8.58
C THR A 218 -0.31 -15.98 -8.99
N LEU A 219 -1.22 -16.05 -8.01
CA LEU A 219 -2.62 -15.69 -8.23
C LEU A 219 -2.77 -14.18 -8.05
N PHE A 220 -3.62 -13.55 -8.86
CA PHE A 220 -3.92 -12.13 -8.74
C PHE A 220 -5.40 -11.83 -8.94
N LEU A 221 -5.90 -10.79 -8.29
CA LEU A 221 -7.24 -10.26 -8.49
C LEU A 221 -7.26 -8.74 -8.46
N CYS A 222 -8.20 -8.13 -9.19
CA CYS A 222 -8.55 -6.73 -9.08
C CYS A 222 -9.99 -6.50 -9.56
N GLN A 223 -10.49 -5.27 -9.38
CA GLN A 223 -11.78 -4.88 -9.96
C GLN A 223 -11.74 -4.95 -11.49
N ALA A 224 -12.76 -5.57 -12.10
CA ALA A 224 -12.83 -5.75 -13.54
C ALA A 224 -13.20 -4.47 -14.31
N ASP A 225 -13.78 -3.48 -13.64
CA ASP A 225 -14.32 -2.25 -14.24
C ASP A 225 -15.27 -2.54 -15.41
N GLY A 226 -16.21 -3.47 -15.20
CA GLY A 226 -17.13 -3.95 -16.25
C GLY A 226 -16.45 -4.76 -17.36
N GLY A 227 -15.23 -5.26 -17.13
CA GLY A 227 -14.41 -6.00 -18.09
C GLY A 227 -13.43 -5.13 -18.89
N ALA A 228 -13.39 -3.82 -18.64
CA ALA A 228 -12.55 -2.89 -19.39
C ALA A 228 -11.05 -3.23 -19.30
N LYS A 229 -10.56 -3.63 -18.11
CA LYS A 229 -9.14 -4.01 -17.94
C LYS A 229 -8.78 -5.26 -18.73
N LEU A 230 -9.64 -6.29 -18.74
CA LEU A 230 -9.38 -7.52 -19.49
C LEU A 230 -9.37 -7.24 -21.00
N LEU A 231 -10.28 -6.39 -21.48
CA LEU A 231 -10.33 -5.97 -22.89
C LEU A 231 -9.07 -5.19 -23.29
N GLU A 232 -8.64 -4.23 -22.48
CA GLU A 232 -7.40 -3.47 -22.72
C GLU A 232 -6.17 -4.40 -22.73
N TRP A 233 -6.11 -5.36 -21.81
CA TRP A 233 -5.00 -6.32 -21.78
C TRP A 233 -4.99 -7.20 -23.02
N SER A 234 -6.17 -7.68 -23.45
CA SER A 234 -6.33 -8.48 -24.67
C SER A 234 -5.80 -7.73 -25.89
N HIS A 235 -6.20 -6.46 -26.05
CA HIS A 235 -5.75 -5.62 -27.17
C HIS A 235 -4.23 -5.43 -27.18
N ARG A 236 -3.64 -5.07 -26.02
CA ARG A 236 -2.17 -4.89 -25.92
C ARG A 236 -1.39 -6.18 -26.14
N ALA A 237 -1.92 -7.31 -25.66
CA ALA A 237 -1.30 -8.61 -25.88
C ALA A 237 -1.35 -9.01 -27.35
N GLU A 238 -2.44 -8.68 -28.07
CA GLU A 238 -2.57 -8.91 -29.51
C GLU A 238 -1.57 -8.04 -30.30
N GLU A 239 -1.51 -6.74 -30.00
CA GLU A 239 -0.56 -5.81 -30.62
C GLU A 239 0.90 -6.24 -30.39
N ALA A 240 1.20 -6.80 -29.22
CA ALA A 240 2.51 -7.33 -28.88
C ALA A 240 2.78 -8.73 -29.45
N GLY A 241 1.81 -9.39 -30.10
CA GLY A 241 1.92 -10.76 -30.58
C GLY A 241 2.07 -11.82 -29.48
N LYS A 242 1.59 -11.50 -28.27
CA LYS A 242 1.65 -12.33 -27.06
C LYS A 242 0.33 -13.02 -26.71
N LEU A 243 -0.78 -12.59 -27.31
CA LEU A 243 -2.11 -13.16 -27.04
C LEU A 243 -2.16 -14.60 -27.54
N VAL A 244 -2.65 -15.50 -26.69
CA VAL A 244 -2.93 -16.91 -27.00
C VAL A 244 -4.30 -17.29 -26.45
N ASP A 245 -4.84 -18.41 -26.91
CA ASP A 245 -6.10 -18.92 -26.38
C ASP A 245 -5.94 -19.31 -24.91
N ALA A 246 -6.89 -18.88 -24.07
CA ALA A 246 -7.01 -19.42 -22.72
C ALA A 246 -7.47 -20.88 -22.78
N PRO A 247 -7.07 -21.75 -21.84
CA PRO A 247 -7.61 -23.10 -21.74
C PRO A 247 -9.15 -23.08 -21.64
N ALA A 248 -9.82 -23.83 -22.52
CA ALA A 248 -11.27 -23.77 -22.68
C ALA A 248 -12.07 -24.29 -21.48
N ASP A 249 -11.46 -25.09 -20.61
CA ASP A 249 -12.12 -25.77 -19.50
C ASP A 249 -12.05 -25.00 -18.17
N LEU A 250 -11.43 -23.80 -18.15
CA LEU A 250 -11.36 -22.96 -16.95
C LEU A 250 -12.72 -22.32 -16.63
N THR A 251 -13.06 -22.25 -15.34
CA THR A 251 -14.41 -21.85 -14.88
C THR A 251 -14.68 -20.33 -14.81
N PHE A 252 -14.14 -19.55 -15.75
CA PHE A 252 -14.41 -18.11 -15.86
C PHE A 252 -15.85 -17.81 -16.33
N ASP A 253 -16.36 -16.63 -15.98
CA ASP A 253 -17.70 -16.16 -16.36
C ASP A 253 -17.81 -15.92 -17.87
N ASP A 254 -18.86 -16.48 -18.49
CA ASP A 254 -19.16 -16.38 -19.93
C ASP A 254 -17.99 -16.74 -20.87
N GLY A 255 -16.99 -17.51 -20.40
CA GLY A 255 -15.78 -17.80 -21.16
C GLY A 255 -14.90 -16.56 -21.44
N LYS A 256 -15.06 -15.47 -20.69
CA LYS A 256 -14.28 -14.24 -20.83
C LYS A 256 -12.90 -14.43 -20.20
N ALA A 257 -12.02 -15.06 -20.93
CA ALA A 257 -10.64 -15.30 -20.53
C ALA A 257 -9.67 -15.05 -21.69
N ILE A 258 -8.44 -14.71 -21.35
CA ILE A 258 -7.32 -14.57 -22.27
C ILE A 258 -6.12 -15.35 -21.74
N GLY A 259 -5.35 -15.92 -22.66
CA GLY A 259 -4.01 -16.42 -22.40
C GLY A 259 -2.98 -15.42 -22.93
N ILE A 260 -1.85 -15.28 -22.22
CA ILE A 260 -0.76 -14.42 -22.64
C ILE A 260 0.56 -15.17 -22.47
N ASN A 261 1.36 -15.21 -23.52
CA ASN A 261 2.73 -15.71 -23.47
C ASN A 261 3.71 -14.55 -23.28
N ASP A 262 4.08 -14.27 -22.03
CA ASP A 262 5.03 -13.21 -21.71
C ASP A 262 6.46 -13.74 -21.55
N SER A 263 7.44 -13.01 -22.11
CA SER A 263 8.85 -13.41 -22.07
C SER A 263 9.48 -13.35 -20.68
N TYR A 264 8.95 -12.53 -19.78
CA TYR A 264 9.45 -12.36 -18.42
C TYR A 264 8.65 -13.19 -17.42
N TYR A 265 7.31 -13.18 -17.56
CA TYR A 265 6.40 -13.78 -16.61
C TYR A 265 5.91 -15.18 -17.01
N GLY A 266 6.27 -15.66 -18.20
CA GLY A 266 5.81 -16.92 -18.74
C GLY A 266 4.35 -16.88 -19.18
N GLN A 267 3.67 -18.02 -19.03
CA GLN A 267 2.25 -18.13 -19.36
C GLN A 267 1.40 -17.47 -18.29
N ILE A 268 0.50 -16.59 -18.71
CA ILE A 268 -0.49 -15.93 -17.87
C ILE A 268 -1.87 -16.30 -18.39
N VAL A 269 -2.78 -16.64 -17.49
CA VAL A 269 -4.21 -16.74 -17.80
C VAL A 269 -4.96 -15.73 -16.95
N ALA A 270 -5.88 -14.99 -17.55
CA ALA A 270 -6.69 -13.99 -16.88
C ALA A 270 -8.12 -14.02 -17.41
N GLY A 271 -9.10 -13.77 -16.56
CA GLY A 271 -10.50 -13.74 -16.96
C GLY A 271 -11.40 -13.08 -15.93
N ILE A 272 -12.70 -13.07 -16.21
CA ILE A 272 -13.72 -12.51 -15.32
C ILE A 272 -14.31 -13.60 -14.44
N LYS A 273 -14.45 -13.33 -13.14
CA LYS A 273 -15.16 -14.18 -12.19
C LYS A 273 -15.75 -13.30 -11.09
N GLY A 274 -17.06 -13.44 -10.80
CA GLY A 274 -17.69 -12.72 -9.68
C GLY A 274 -17.65 -11.19 -9.83
N GLY A 275 -17.62 -10.68 -11.07
CA GLY A 275 -17.43 -9.25 -11.35
C GLY A 275 -16.01 -8.72 -11.09
N GLN A 276 -15.06 -9.59 -10.77
CA GLN A 276 -13.64 -9.30 -10.63
C GLN A 276 -12.87 -9.79 -11.86
N MET A 277 -11.69 -9.21 -12.10
CA MET A 277 -10.71 -9.77 -13.00
C MET A 277 -9.69 -10.53 -12.16
N VAL A 278 -9.53 -11.81 -12.46
CA VAL A 278 -8.68 -12.74 -11.71
C VAL A 278 -7.79 -13.52 -12.67
N GLY A 279 -6.67 -14.03 -12.18
CA GLY A 279 -5.78 -14.80 -13.02
C GLY A 279 -4.60 -15.43 -12.30
N MET A 280 -3.80 -16.14 -13.09
CA MET A 280 -2.59 -16.83 -12.64
C MET A 280 -1.42 -16.47 -13.56
N VAL A 281 -0.30 -16.09 -12.96
CA VAL A 281 1.01 -15.99 -13.59
C VAL A 281 1.76 -17.30 -13.36
N GLY A 282 2.48 -17.78 -14.38
CA GLY A 282 3.16 -19.07 -14.33
C GLY A 282 2.22 -20.25 -14.60
N PHE A 283 1.14 -20.02 -15.34
CA PHE A 283 0.14 -21.06 -15.63
C PHE A 283 0.75 -22.24 -16.40
N SER A 284 0.34 -23.45 -16.02
CA SER A 284 0.58 -24.68 -16.77
C SER A 284 -0.66 -25.57 -16.63
N VAL A 285 -0.82 -26.56 -17.51
CA VAL A 285 -1.95 -27.51 -17.45
C VAL A 285 -1.97 -28.28 -16.12
N GLU A 286 -0.81 -28.48 -15.48
CA GLU A 286 -0.71 -29.14 -14.18
C GLU A 286 -1.31 -28.28 -13.06
N HIS A 287 -1.37 -26.97 -13.23
CA HIS A 287 -1.91 -26.02 -12.26
C HIS A 287 -3.41 -25.74 -12.43
N GLN A 288 -4.04 -26.32 -13.47
CA GLN A 288 -5.43 -26.02 -13.81
C GLN A 288 -6.40 -26.33 -12.67
N ALA A 289 -6.30 -27.51 -12.04
CA ALA A 289 -7.21 -27.89 -10.95
C ALA A 289 -7.13 -26.91 -9.77
N PHE A 290 -5.93 -26.45 -9.42
CA PHE A 290 -5.73 -25.45 -8.38
C PHE A 290 -6.35 -24.10 -8.73
N LEU A 291 -6.24 -23.67 -10.00
CA LEU A 291 -6.89 -22.46 -10.49
C LEU A 291 -8.42 -22.59 -10.44
N ASP A 292 -8.98 -23.69 -10.95
CA ASP A 292 -10.43 -23.91 -11.00
C ASP A 292 -11.04 -23.97 -9.59
N ASP A 293 -10.39 -24.65 -8.64
CA ASP A 293 -10.82 -24.68 -7.23
C ASP A 293 -10.91 -23.26 -6.63
N TRP A 294 -9.95 -22.39 -6.97
CA TRP A 294 -9.98 -21.00 -6.54
C TRP A 294 -11.05 -20.18 -7.24
N LEU A 295 -11.18 -20.31 -8.57
CA LEU A 295 -12.22 -19.63 -9.34
C LEU A 295 -13.59 -19.96 -8.78
N ASP A 296 -13.89 -21.24 -8.53
CA ASP A 296 -15.18 -21.69 -8.01
C ASP A 296 -15.47 -21.20 -6.58
N ALA A 297 -14.44 -20.84 -5.81
CA ALA A 297 -14.59 -20.22 -4.51
C ALA A 297 -14.91 -18.71 -4.56
N ILE A 298 -14.65 -18.05 -5.71
CA ILE A 298 -14.99 -16.65 -5.94
C ILE A 298 -16.47 -16.55 -6.33
N GLN A 299 -17.24 -15.80 -5.54
CA GLN A 299 -18.69 -15.59 -5.72
C GLN A 299 -18.99 -14.45 -6.70
#